data_AF-A0A2D6NBI7-F1
#
_entry.id   AF-A0A2D6NBI7-F1
#
_cell.length_a   1.000
_cell.length_b   1.000
_cell.length_c   1.000
_cell.angle_alpha   90.00
_cell.angle_beta   90.00
_cell.angle_gamma   90.00
#
_symmetry.space_group_name_H-M   'P 1'
#
loop_
_entity.id
_entity.type
_entity.pdbx_description
1 polymer ?
#
loop_
_entity_poly.entity_id
_entity_poly.type
_entity_poly.pdbx_seq_one_letter_code
_entity_poly.pdbx_strand_id
1 'polypeptide(L)'
;MAKKAGNVIGGWAFLIGVVLALVLGFLGNVTGTMATILVVVGVIIGLLNIADKESAPFLMSGAVLVIVSSFGQETLSVVTRLSTVVDALLLLFVPATIVVAIRHVLKIAKR
;
A
#
# COMPACT_ATOMS: atom_id res chain seq x y z
N MET A 1 26.02 -10.56 16.04
CA MET A 1 24.91 -9.69 15.61
C MET A 1 23.67 -10.55 15.38
N ALA A 2 22.78 -10.64 16.36
CA ALA A 2 21.49 -11.30 16.15
C ALA A 2 20.62 -10.37 15.28
N LYS A 3 20.43 -10.75 14.02
CA LYS A 3 19.52 -10.08 13.08
C LYS A 3 18.14 -10.10 13.72
N LYS A 4 17.75 -8.98 14.33
CA LYS A 4 16.44 -8.78 14.97
C LYS A 4 15.42 -9.20 13.92
N ALA A 5 14.73 -10.31 14.15
CA ALA A 5 13.68 -10.81 13.27
C ALA A 5 12.54 -9.79 13.30
N GLY A 6 12.69 -8.70 12.54
CA GLY A 6 11.60 -7.79 12.23
C GLY A 6 10.48 -8.64 11.67
N ASN A 7 9.25 -8.38 12.11
CA ASN A 7 8.09 -9.21 11.87
C ASN A 7 7.93 -9.53 10.37
N VAL A 8 8.54 -10.64 9.95
CA VAL A 8 8.78 -11.01 8.54
C VAL A 8 7.43 -11.15 7.82
N ILE A 9 6.43 -11.60 8.57
CA ILE A 9 5.05 -11.81 8.11
C ILE A 9 4.44 -10.52 7.54
N GLY A 10 4.60 -9.37 8.21
CA GLY A 10 4.02 -8.10 7.75
C GLY A 10 4.71 -7.57 6.48
N GLY A 11 6.04 -7.64 6.43
CA GLY A 11 6.82 -7.22 5.27
C GLY A 11 6.53 -8.08 4.03
N TRP A 12 6.40 -9.40 4.20
CA TRP A 12 6.04 -10.30 3.11
C TRP A 12 4.58 -10.13 2.66
N ALA A 13 3.64 -9.88 3.58
CA ALA A 13 2.25 -9.59 3.21
C ALA A 13 2.13 -8.33 2.35
N PHE A 14 2.88 -7.27 2.71
CA PHE A 14 2.95 -6.04 1.90
C PHE A 14 3.55 -6.31 0.52
N LEU A 15 4.70 -6.99 0.45
CA LEU A 15 5.37 -7.27 -0.82
C LEU A 15 4.51 -8.12 -1.76
N ILE A 16 3.83 -9.14 -1.23
CA ILE A 16 2.89 -9.96 -2.01
C ILE A 16 1.73 -9.10 -2.53
N GLY A 17 1.17 -8.23 -1.69
CA GLY A 17 0.13 -7.29 -2.09
C GLY A 17 0.57 -6.37 -3.23
N VAL A 18 1.78 -5.80 -3.15
CA VAL A 18 2.36 -4.96 -4.20
C VAL A 18 2.50 -5.74 -5.51
N VAL A 19 3.06 -6.95 -5.47
CA VAL A 19 3.20 -7.80 -6.67
C VAL A 19 1.84 -8.11 -7.28
N LEU A 20 0.83 -8.42 -6.45
CA LEU A 20 -0.55 -8.63 -6.90
C LEU A 20 -1.11 -7.40 -7.61
N ALA A 21 -0.97 -6.21 -7.02
CA ALA A 21 -1.43 -4.96 -7.61
C ALA A 21 -0.74 -4.67 -8.95
N LEU A 22 0.59 -4.90 -9.04
CA LEU A 22 1.35 -4.73 -10.28
C LEU A 22 0.84 -5.67 -11.39
N VAL A 23 0.65 -6.96 -11.07
CA VAL A 23 0.18 -7.94 -12.05
C VAL A 23 -1.23 -7.62 -12.52
N LEU A 24 -2.16 -7.36 -11.59
CA LEU A 24 -3.56 -7.05 -11.92
C LEU A 24 -3.68 -5.75 -12.73
N GLY A 25 -2.94 -4.72 -12.34
CA GLY A 25 -2.88 -3.46 -13.06
C GLY A 25 -2.30 -3.63 -14.47
N PHE A 26 -1.21 -4.39 -14.62
CA PHE A 26 -0.57 -4.59 -15.92
C PHE A 26 -1.47 -5.37 -16.89
N LEU A 27 -2.22 -6.36 -16.38
CA LEU A 27 -3.23 -7.08 -17.16
C LEU A 27 -4.36 -6.16 -17.65
N GLY A 28 -4.56 -4.99 -17.02
CA GLY A 28 -5.53 -3.98 -17.42
C GLY A 28 -6.98 -4.38 -17.18
N ASN A 29 -7.21 -5.44 -16.39
CA ASN A 29 -8.53 -6.03 -16.14
C ASN A 29 -8.92 -5.89 -14.66
N VAL A 30 -8.72 -4.72 -14.05
CA VAL A 30 -9.13 -4.49 -12.66
C VAL A 30 -10.65 -4.33 -12.62
N THR A 31 -11.36 -5.43 -12.38
CA THR A 31 -12.81 -5.41 -12.20
C THR A 31 -13.20 -4.86 -10.83
N GLY A 32 -14.47 -4.47 -10.63
CA GLY A 32 -14.96 -3.99 -9.33
C GLY A 32 -14.73 -4.99 -8.19
N THR A 33 -14.84 -6.30 -8.47
CA THR A 33 -14.52 -7.36 -7.52
C THR A 33 -13.03 -7.38 -7.18
N MET A 34 -12.14 -7.27 -8.16
CA MET A 34 -10.69 -7.23 -7.94
C MET A 34 -10.28 -5.98 -7.16
N ALA A 35 -10.87 -4.83 -7.48
CA ALA A 35 -10.64 -3.60 -6.74
C ALA A 35 -11.05 -3.74 -5.26
N THR A 36 -12.19 -4.37 -5.00
CA THR A 36 -12.65 -4.66 -3.63
C THR A 36 -11.67 -5.59 -2.89
N ILE A 37 -11.16 -6.63 -3.57
CA ILE A 37 -10.15 -7.53 -3.00
C ILE A 37 -8.86 -6.76 -2.67
N LEU A 38 -8.37 -5.91 -3.57
CA LEU A 38 -7.17 -5.08 -3.33
C LEU A 38 -7.35 -4.14 -2.14
N VAL A 39 -8.52 -3.52 -2.00
CA VAL A 39 -8.86 -2.67 -0.86
C VAL A 39 -8.85 -3.47 0.44
N VAL A 40 -9.52 -4.63 0.47
CA VAL A 40 -9.55 -5.49 1.65
C VAL A 40 -8.16 -5.97 2.03
N VAL A 41 -7.35 -6.38 1.05
CA VAL A 41 -5.95 -6.76 1.24
C VAL A 41 -5.14 -5.59 1.80
N GLY A 42 -5.32 -4.38 1.27
CA GLY A 42 -4.69 -3.17 1.79
C GLY A 42 -5.02 -2.90 3.26
N VAL A 43 -6.31 -3.00 3.63
CA VAL A 43 -6.75 -2.89 5.04
C VAL A 43 -6.08 -3.96 5.91
N ILE A 44 -6.09 -5.22 5.46
CA ILE A 44 -5.46 -6.33 6.19
C ILE A 44 -3.96 -6.05 6.38
N ILE A 45 -3.25 -5.62 5.34
CA ILE A 45 -1.82 -5.28 5.43
C ILE A 45 -1.59 -4.16 6.44
N GLY A 46 -2.41 -3.10 6.44
CA GLY A 46 -2.28 -2.00 7.41
C GLY A 46 -2.60 -2.41 8.86
N LEU A 47 -3.45 -3.43 9.05
CA LEU A 47 -3.74 -4.03 10.35
C LEU A 47 -2.64 -5.01 10.77
N LEU A 48 -2.07 -5.77 9.83
CA LEU A 48 -0.95 -6.66 10.06
C LEU A 48 0.28 -5.85 10.47
N ASN A 49 0.97 -6.34 11.48
CA ASN A 49 1.86 -5.57 12.32
C ASN A 49 3.14 -5.14 11.58
N ILE A 50 3.11 -3.97 10.94
CA ILE A 50 4.28 -3.15 10.65
C ILE A 50 4.86 -2.81 12.02
N ALA A 51 6.07 -3.30 12.31
CA ALA A 51 6.72 -3.01 13.59
C ALA A 51 6.78 -1.50 13.80
N ASP A 52 6.61 -1.00 15.03
CA ASP A 52 6.49 0.44 15.30
C ASP A 52 7.60 1.31 14.71
N LYS A 53 8.80 0.74 14.59
CA LYS A 53 9.96 1.36 13.95
C LYS A 53 9.84 1.53 12.43
N GLU A 54 8.98 0.76 11.78
CA GLU A 54 8.75 0.72 10.34
C GLU A 54 7.53 1.57 9.94
N SER A 55 6.70 2.01 10.88
CA SER A 55 5.47 2.77 10.58
C SER A 55 5.76 4.11 9.92
N ALA A 56 6.75 4.87 10.40
CA ALA A 56 7.12 6.15 9.81
C ALA A 56 7.64 6.03 8.35
N PRO A 57 8.63 5.17 8.02
CA PRO A 57 9.08 5.00 6.64
C PRO A 57 7.98 4.42 5.73
N PHE A 58 7.10 3.56 6.26
CA PHE A 58 5.93 3.07 5.52
C PHE A 58 4.96 4.21 5.17
N LEU A 59 4.59 5.02 6.16
CA LEU A 59 3.69 6.16 5.95
C LEU A 59 4.28 7.18 5.00
N MET A 60 5.58 7.46 5.09
CA MET A 60 6.26 8.36 4.17
C MET A 60 6.22 7.84 2.73
N SER A 61 6.59 6.57 2.52
CA SER A 61 6.59 5.94 1.19
C SER A 61 5.17 5.88 0.61
N GLY A 62 4.20 5.48 1.43
CA GLY A 62 2.80 5.40 1.03
C GLY A 62 2.20 6.77 0.71
N ALA A 63 2.49 7.80 1.53
CA ALA A 63 2.05 9.16 1.26
C ALA A 63 2.66 9.71 -0.04
N VAL A 64 3.97 9.52 -0.26
CA VAL A 64 4.63 9.93 -1.51
C VAL A 64 4.01 9.23 -2.70
N LEU A 65 3.80 7.91 -2.63
CA LEU A 65 3.16 7.16 -3.69
C LEU A 65 1.77 7.71 -4.00
N VAL A 66 0.93 7.91 -2.98
CA VAL A 66 -0.43 8.44 -3.18
C VAL A 66 -0.39 9.83 -3.80
N ILE A 67 0.44 10.73 -3.28
CA ILE A 67 0.58 12.10 -3.77
C ILE A 67 1.06 12.08 -5.23
N VAL A 68 2.19 11.45 -5.53
CA VAL A 68 2.76 11.42 -6.89
C VAL A 68 1.80 10.76 -7.87
N SER A 69 1.09 9.71 -7.46
CA SER A 69 0.10 9.05 -8.30
C SER A 69 -1.10 9.95 -8.59
N SER A 70 -1.64 10.65 -7.58
CA SER A 70 -2.77 11.56 -7.75
C SER A 70 -2.43 12.76 -8.63
N PHE A 71 -1.24 13.35 -8.48
CA PHE A 71 -0.80 14.47 -9.32
C PHE A 71 -0.28 14.04 -10.69
N GLY A 72 0.24 12.83 -10.82
CA GLY A 72 0.82 12.30 -12.06
C GLY A 72 -0.20 11.59 -12.98
N GLN A 73 -1.43 11.36 -12.53
CA GLN A 73 -2.44 10.59 -13.29
C GLN A 73 -2.68 11.14 -14.70
N GLU A 74 -2.73 12.45 -14.87
CA GLU A 74 -2.92 13.09 -16.18
C GLU A 74 -1.74 12.77 -17.11
N THR A 75 -0.50 12.91 -16.65
CA THR A 75 0.70 12.58 -17.43
C THR A 75 0.77 11.08 -17.76
N LEU A 76 0.35 10.23 -16.82
CA LEU A 76 0.37 8.78 -16.98
C LEU A 76 -0.74 8.26 -17.90
N SER A 77 -1.81 9.04 -18.12
CA SER A 77 -2.93 8.65 -18.99
C SER A 77 -2.51 8.36 -20.43
N VAL A 78 -1.40 8.96 -20.88
CA VAL A 78 -0.78 8.72 -22.20
C VAL A 78 -0.34 7.25 -22.33
N VAL A 79 0.02 6.60 -21.21
CA VAL A 79 0.42 5.19 -21.15
C VAL A 79 -0.63 4.42 -20.33
N THR A 80 -1.72 4.00 -20.99
CA THR A 80 -2.88 3.36 -20.34
C THR A 80 -2.52 2.15 -19.46
N ARG A 81 -1.49 1.39 -19.82
CA ARG A 81 -1.01 0.26 -19.01
C ARG A 81 -0.36 0.71 -17.71
N LEU A 82 0.31 1.86 -17.71
CA LEU A 82 0.95 2.40 -16.52
C LEU A 82 -0.08 3.08 -15.61
N SER A 83 -1.07 3.77 -16.18
CA SER A 83 -2.17 4.37 -15.41
C SER A 83 -2.95 3.30 -14.64
N THR A 84 -3.31 2.19 -15.29
CA THR A 84 -4.01 1.06 -14.65
C THR A 84 -3.19 0.36 -13.56
N VAL A 85 -1.86 0.28 -13.71
CA VAL A 85 -0.95 -0.18 -12.65
C VAL A 85 -0.98 0.77 -11.45
N VAL A 86 -0.89 2.06 -11.69
CA VAL A 86 -0.93 3.07 -10.62
C VAL A 86 -2.26 3.04 -9.88
N ASP A 87 -3.39 2.91 -10.59
CA ASP A 87 -4.70 2.78 -9.97
C ASP A 87 -4.82 1.52 -9.11
N ALA A 88 -4.30 0.38 -9.59
CA ALA A 88 -4.25 -0.85 -8.80
C ALA A 88 -3.39 -0.71 -7.53
N LEU A 89 -2.26 0.00 -7.62
CA LEU A 89 -1.42 0.30 -6.47
C LEU A 89 -2.16 1.23 -5.49
N LEU A 90 -2.87 2.26 -5.97
CA LEU A 90 -3.65 3.16 -5.12
C LEU A 90 -4.75 2.42 -4.36
N LEU A 91 -5.46 1.49 -5.01
CA LEU A 91 -6.48 0.65 -4.38
C LEU A 91 -5.94 -0.16 -3.19
N LEU A 92 -4.65 -0.50 -3.19
CA LEU A 92 -4.00 -1.22 -2.10
C LEU A 92 -3.39 -0.27 -1.05
N PHE A 93 -2.67 0.76 -1.50
CA PHE A 93 -1.87 1.62 -0.61
C PHE A 93 -2.71 2.65 0.15
N VAL A 94 -3.75 3.22 -0.46
CA VAL A 94 -4.60 4.22 0.21
C VAL A 94 -5.24 3.65 1.49
N PRO A 95 -5.97 2.52 1.45
CA PRO A 95 -6.53 1.97 2.69
C PRO A 95 -5.45 1.52 3.69
N ALA A 96 -4.35 0.91 3.21
CA ALA A 96 -3.27 0.47 4.09
C ALA A 96 -2.63 1.64 4.85
N THR A 97 -2.32 2.73 4.15
CA THR A 97 -1.72 3.94 4.74
C THR A 97 -2.64 4.63 5.74
N ILE A 98 -3.95 4.73 5.44
CA ILE A 98 -4.95 5.28 6.36
C ILE A 98 -4.97 4.48 7.67
N VAL A 99 -5.06 3.15 7.58
CA VAL A 99 -5.10 2.28 8.75
C VAL A 99 -3.84 2.43 9.61
N VAL A 100 -2.66 2.46 8.97
CA VAL A 100 -1.39 2.60 9.68
C VAL A 100 -1.25 3.99 10.30
N ALA A 101 -1.72 5.03 9.62
CA ALA A 101 -1.66 6.42 10.11
C ALA A 101 -2.48 6.57 11.39
N ILE A 102 -3.73 6.07 11.38
CA ILE A 102 -4.61 6.10 12.55
C ILE A 102 -3.96 5.35 13.72
N ARG A 103 -3.47 4.14 13.48
CA ARG A 103 -2.80 3.34 14.52
C ARG A 103 -1.55 4.03 15.07
N HIS A 104 -0.76 4.64 14.20
CA HIS A 104 0.46 5.34 14.59
C HIS A 104 0.14 6.55 15.48
N VAL A 105 -0.84 7.38 15.10
CA VAL A 105 -1.32 8.52 15.90
C VAL A 105 -1.84 8.06 17.26
N LEU A 106 -2.68 7.00 17.30
CA LEU A 106 -3.20 6.45 18.56
C LEU A 106 -2.09 5.91 19.49
N LYS A 107 -0.99 5.42 18.94
CA LYS A 107 0.17 4.99 19.74
C LYS A 107 0.97 6.15 20.29
N ILE A 108 1.14 7.23 19.51
CA ILE A 108 1.77 8.47 19.98
C ILE A 108 0.95 9.07 21.13
N ALA A 109 -0.38 9.14 20.99
CA ALA A 109 -1.27 9.70 22.01
C ALA A 109 -1.34 8.89 23.33
N LYS A 110 -0.95 7.60 23.30
CA LYS A 110 -0.90 6.72 24.48
C LYS A 110 0.45 6.76 25.20
N ARG A 111 1.45 7.45 24.64
CA ARG A 111 2.75 7.72 25.28
C ARG A 111 2.72 9.06 25.97
#